data_AF-A0A5N6L8M2-F1
#
_entry.id   AF-A0A5N6L8M2-F1
#
_cell.length_a   1.000
_cell.length_b   1.000
_cell.length_c   1.000
_cell.angle_alpha   90.00
_cell.angle_beta   90.00
_cell.angle_gamma   90.00
#
_symmetry.space_group_name_H-M   'P 1'
#
loop_
_entity.id
_entity.type
_entity.pdbx_description
1 polymer ?
#
loop_
_entity_poly.entity_id
_entity_poly.type
_entity_poly.pdbx_seq_one_letter_code
_entity_poly.pdbx_strand_id
1 'polypeptide(L)'
;MPPSDSLSQNEFRFPRNMKPEVLNNVYRLGHHILPIIQPYVINIQDVLPDGNCGFRSVAVGLGFDESHWAFIRQQLLHELDFNADLYRYVFNSYDPDSYDVLRNTINWHQIKPAPAEHWMFMPHTVCRDITSYQ
;
A
#
# COMPACT_ATOMS: atom_id res chain seq x y z
N MET A 1 20.58 36.09 12.67
CA MET A 1 20.38 34.67 13.04
C MET A 1 19.56 34.03 11.93
N PRO A 2 20.04 32.99 11.25
CA PRO A 2 19.15 32.16 10.46
C PRO A 2 18.29 31.33 11.43
N PRO A 3 17.08 30.87 11.03
CA PRO A 3 16.26 30.03 11.89
C PRO A 3 16.94 28.66 12.06
N SER A 4 16.90 28.15 13.28
CA SER A 4 17.38 26.83 13.65
C SER A 4 16.45 25.74 13.10
N ASP A 5 16.81 25.13 11.97
CA ASP A 5 16.22 23.89 11.48
C ASP A 5 16.72 22.68 12.31
N SER A 6 16.34 22.63 13.58
CA SER A 6 16.69 21.50 14.47
C SER A 6 15.47 20.93 15.19
N LEU A 7 14.31 20.94 14.52
CA LEU A 7 13.15 20.17 14.97
C LEU A 7 13.27 18.71 14.47
N SER A 8 13.32 17.80 15.45
CA SER A 8 12.83 16.42 15.45
C SER A 8 13.54 15.27 14.70
N GLN A 9 14.83 15.37 14.32
CA GLN A 9 15.57 14.15 13.91
C GLN A 9 15.62 13.05 15.00
N ASN A 10 15.34 13.40 16.27
CA ASN A 10 15.29 12.50 17.42
C ASN A 10 13.89 11.92 17.74
N GLU A 11 12.83 12.30 17.02
CA GLU A 11 11.47 11.80 17.31
C GLU A 11 11.19 10.49 16.56
N PHE A 12 11.70 10.39 15.33
CA PHE A 12 11.49 9.22 14.50
C PHE A 12 12.43 8.07 14.85
N ARG A 13 11.87 6.87 14.98
CA ARG A 13 12.64 5.67 15.31
C ARG A 13 13.07 4.86 14.09
N PHE A 14 13.41 5.50 12.97
CA PHE A 14 13.87 4.78 11.78
C PHE A 14 15.24 4.11 11.96
N PRO A 15 15.52 2.99 11.28
CA PRO A 15 16.85 2.39 11.22
C PRO A 15 17.95 3.39 10.82
N ARG A 16 19.07 3.35 11.56
CA ARG A 16 20.20 4.30 11.38
C ARG A 16 21.10 4.03 10.17
N ASN A 17 20.97 2.87 9.52
CA ASN A 17 21.88 2.40 8.47
C ASN A 17 21.30 2.53 7.05
N MET A 18 20.39 3.49 6.82
CA MET A 18 19.79 3.71 5.50
C MET A 18 20.71 4.48 4.55
N LYS A 19 20.54 4.24 3.24
CA LYS A 19 21.21 5.04 2.21
C LYS A 19 20.69 6.49 2.23
N PRO A 20 21.50 7.51 1.87
CA PRO A 20 21.09 8.92 1.88
C PRO A 20 19.83 9.24 1.07
N GLU A 21 19.65 8.60 -0.10
CA GLU A 21 18.46 8.76 -0.95
C GLU A 21 17.18 8.26 -0.25
N VAL A 22 17.31 7.15 0.49
CA VAL A 22 16.22 6.56 1.28
C VAL A 22 15.88 7.44 2.47
N LEU A 23 16.89 8.01 3.14
CA LEU A 23 16.71 8.93 4.27
C LEU A 23 15.83 10.13 3.88
N ASN A 24 16.01 10.70 2.68
CA ASN A 24 15.21 11.84 2.22
C ASN A 24 13.71 11.51 2.16
N ASN A 25 13.34 10.37 1.55
CA ASN A 25 11.94 9.95 1.47
C ASN A 25 11.37 9.56 2.83
N VAL A 26 12.17 8.87 3.66
CA VAL A 26 11.78 8.44 5.02
C VAL A 26 11.52 9.61 5.94
N TYR A 27 12.38 10.64 5.95
CA TYR A 27 12.12 11.85 6.74
C TYR A 27 10.94 12.64 6.19
N ARG A 28 10.80 12.76 4.86
CA ARG A 28 9.67 13.46 4.22
C ARG A 28 8.33 12.84 4.61
N LEU A 29 8.26 11.51 4.70
CA LEU A 29 7.03 10.77 4.97
C LEU A 29 6.92 10.29 6.42
N GLY A 30 7.90 10.61 7.27
CA GLY A 30 8.02 10.06 8.61
C GLY A 30 6.80 10.32 9.48
N HIS A 31 6.24 11.54 9.39
CA HIS A 31 5.04 11.93 10.14
C HIS A 31 3.78 11.17 9.70
N HIS A 32 3.76 10.59 8.50
CA HIS A 32 2.63 9.81 7.99
C HIS A 32 2.74 8.32 8.33
N ILE A 33 3.90 7.86 8.81
CA ILE A 33 4.13 6.46 9.18
C ILE A 33 3.86 6.31 10.67
N LEU A 34 2.99 5.36 11.02
CA LEU A 34 2.69 5.04 12.41
C LEU A 34 3.98 4.79 13.21
N PRO A 35 4.17 5.43 14.38
CA PRO A 35 5.40 5.29 15.18
C PRO A 35 5.81 3.86 15.47
N ILE A 36 4.86 2.94 15.60
CA ILE A 36 5.12 1.51 15.81
C ILE A 36 5.76 0.83 14.59
N ILE A 37 5.50 1.32 13.39
CA ILE A 37 6.02 0.77 12.13
C ILE A 37 7.37 1.40 11.76
N GLN A 38 7.63 2.65 12.17
CA GLN A 38 8.86 3.38 11.83
C GLN A 38 10.17 2.59 12.04
N PRO A 39 10.36 1.83 13.14
CA PRO A 39 11.57 1.02 13.33
C PRO A 39 11.78 -0.09 12.30
N TYR A 40 10.72 -0.51 11.62
CA TYR A 40 10.73 -1.60 10.64
C TYR A 40 10.77 -1.12 9.20
N VAL A 41 10.58 0.18 8.95
CA VAL A 41 10.71 0.75 7.60
C VAL A 41 12.18 0.76 7.23
N ILE A 42 12.55 0.00 6.20
CA ILE A 42 13.93 -0.07 5.68
C ILE A 42 14.13 0.75 4.42
N ASN A 43 13.05 1.06 3.69
CA ASN A 43 13.07 1.79 2.43
C ASN A 43 11.69 2.43 2.16
N ILE A 44 11.68 3.57 1.45
CA ILE A 44 10.49 4.12 0.83
C ILE A 44 10.82 4.50 -0.61
N GLN A 45 10.05 3.93 -1.53
CA GLN A 45 10.22 4.12 -2.96
C GLN A 45 8.90 4.63 -3.56
N ASP A 46 8.99 5.79 -4.20
CA ASP A 46 7.87 6.33 -4.97
C ASP A 46 7.74 5.55 -6.29
N VAL A 47 6.51 5.26 -6.69
CA VAL A 47 6.14 4.70 -8.00
C VAL A 47 5.38 5.73 -8.81
N LEU A 48 5.15 5.47 -10.10
CA LEU A 48 4.38 6.38 -10.94
C LEU A 48 2.98 6.66 -10.33
N PRO A 49 2.59 7.93 -10.13
CA PRO A 49 1.34 8.30 -9.46
C PRO A 49 0.14 8.25 -10.42
N ASP A 50 -0.09 7.11 -11.05
CA ASP A 50 -1.27 6.85 -11.89
C ASP A 50 -2.29 5.96 -11.17
N GLY A 51 -3.43 5.68 -11.82
CA GLY A 51 -4.47 4.80 -11.26
C GLY A 51 -4.04 3.34 -11.02
N ASN A 52 -2.80 2.96 -11.37
CA ASN A 52 -2.23 1.64 -11.12
C ASN A 52 -1.18 1.67 -9.99
N CYS A 53 -0.97 2.80 -9.31
CA CYS A 53 0.08 2.99 -8.31
C CYS A 53 0.09 1.90 -7.22
N GLY A 54 -1.07 1.43 -6.73
CA GLY A 54 -1.13 0.34 -5.77
C GLY A 54 -0.53 -0.97 -6.29
N PHE A 55 -0.81 -1.33 -7.54
CA PHE A 55 -0.23 -2.52 -8.19
C PHE A 55 1.26 -2.33 -8.52
N ARG A 56 1.66 -1.11 -8.90
CA ARG A 56 3.08 -0.75 -9.08
C ARG A 56 3.87 -0.89 -7.79
N SER A 57 3.31 -0.43 -6.67
CA SER A 57 3.91 -0.58 -5.34
C SER A 57 4.09 -2.04 -4.95
N VAL A 58 3.10 -2.90 -5.25
CA VAL A 58 3.23 -4.35 -5.02
C VAL A 58 4.31 -4.97 -5.92
N ALA A 59 4.39 -4.58 -7.20
CA ALA A 59 5.43 -5.06 -8.11
C ALA A 59 6.83 -4.75 -7.55
N VAL A 60 7.07 -3.49 -7.18
CA VAL A 60 8.32 -3.04 -6.57
C VAL A 60 8.61 -3.75 -5.25
N GLY A 61 7.60 -3.89 -4.38
CA GLY A 61 7.73 -4.58 -3.09
C GLY A 61 8.12 -6.06 -3.21
N LEU A 62 7.76 -6.70 -4.33
CA LEU A 62 8.16 -8.07 -4.68
C LEU A 62 9.50 -8.14 -5.43
N GLY A 63 10.15 -7.00 -5.69
CA GLY A 63 11.42 -6.93 -6.41
C GLY A 63 11.30 -6.91 -7.94
N PHE A 64 10.09 -6.75 -8.48
CA PHE A 64 9.87 -6.52 -9.90
C PHE A 64 10.01 -5.04 -10.25
N ASP A 65 10.17 -4.76 -11.54
CA ASP A 65 10.03 -3.40 -12.06
C ASP A 65 8.56 -2.94 -11.98
N GLU A 66 8.32 -1.65 -11.69
CA GLU A 66 6.97 -1.12 -11.53
C GLU A 66 6.08 -1.33 -12.78
N SER A 67 6.66 -1.49 -13.97
CA SER A 67 5.94 -1.79 -15.22
C SER A 67 5.20 -3.13 -15.20
N HIS A 68 5.53 -4.03 -14.27
CA HIS A 68 4.86 -5.32 -14.07
C HIS A 68 3.52 -5.20 -13.34
N TRP A 69 3.02 -3.99 -13.08
CA TRP A 69 1.73 -3.75 -12.42
C TRP A 69 0.56 -4.53 -13.06
N ALA A 70 0.55 -4.69 -14.38
CA ALA A 70 -0.51 -5.42 -15.09
C ALA A 70 -0.48 -6.92 -14.76
N PHE A 71 0.74 -7.49 -14.68
CA PHE A 71 0.94 -8.87 -14.28
C PHE A 71 0.51 -9.08 -12.82
N ILE A 72 0.90 -8.18 -11.90
CA ILE A 72 0.46 -8.24 -10.49
C ILE A 72 -1.06 -8.19 -10.38
N ARG A 73 -1.71 -7.28 -11.12
CA ARG A 73 -3.17 -7.15 -11.15
C ARG A 73 -3.86 -8.45 -11.61
N GLN A 74 -3.34 -9.09 -12.65
CA GLN A 74 -3.84 -10.37 -13.15
C GLN A 74 -3.63 -11.51 -12.16
N GLN A 75 -2.46 -11.60 -11.52
CA GLN A 75 -2.19 -12.62 -10.50
C GLN A 75 -3.14 -12.47 -9.31
N LEU A 76 -3.39 -11.24 -8.86
CA LEU A 76 -4.33 -10.98 -7.77
C LEU A 76 -5.77 -11.35 -8.14
N LEU A 77 -6.22 -11.03 -9.37
CA LEU A 77 -7.54 -11.44 -9.84
C LEU A 77 -7.67 -12.97 -9.92
N HIS A 78 -6.64 -13.64 -10.43
CA HIS A 78 -6.60 -15.09 -10.50
C HIS A 78 -6.65 -15.74 -9.12
N GLU A 79 -5.92 -15.21 -8.14
CA GLU A 79 -5.97 -15.68 -6.75
C GLU A 79 -7.38 -15.53 -6.13
N LEU A 80 -8.03 -14.38 -6.36
CA LEU A 80 -9.40 -14.15 -5.91
C LEU A 80 -10.41 -15.11 -6.55
N ASP A 81 -10.22 -15.44 -7.82
CA ASP A 81 -11.08 -16.38 -8.55
C ASP A 81 -10.84 -17.84 -8.12
N PHE A 82 -9.57 -18.21 -7.95
CA PHE A 82 -9.17 -19.57 -7.57
C PHE A 82 -9.63 -19.92 -6.16
N ASN A 83 -9.53 -18.98 -5.21
CA ASN A 83 -9.92 -19.16 -3.81
C ASN A 83 -11.25 -18.44 -3.49
N ALA A 84 -12.17 -18.36 -4.45
CA ALA A 84 -13.39 -17.56 -4.34
C ALA A 84 -14.24 -17.88 -3.10
N ASP A 85 -14.39 -19.16 -2.75
CA ASP A 85 -15.21 -19.56 -1.59
C ASP A 85 -14.62 -19.06 -0.27
N LEU A 86 -13.28 -19.15 -0.12
CA LEU A 86 -12.57 -18.65 1.06
C LEU A 86 -12.70 -17.12 1.16
N TYR A 87 -12.45 -16.42 0.06
CA TYR A 87 -12.51 -14.95 0.08
C TYR A 87 -13.93 -14.42 0.22
N ARG A 88 -14.94 -15.08 -0.38
CA ARG A 88 -16.35 -14.77 -0.12
C ARG A 88 -16.69 -14.95 1.35
N TYR A 89 -16.28 -16.05 1.96
CA TYR A 89 -16.48 -16.26 3.40
C TYR A 89 -15.84 -15.14 4.22
N VAL A 90 -14.58 -14.78 3.95
CA VAL A 90 -13.87 -13.74 4.70
C VAL A 90 -14.51 -12.36 4.50
N PHE A 91 -14.70 -11.92 3.25
CA PHE A 91 -15.15 -10.56 2.94
C PHE A 91 -16.66 -10.39 3.20
N ASN A 92 -17.49 -11.31 2.70
CA ASN A 92 -18.94 -11.18 2.84
C ASN A 92 -19.44 -11.47 4.26
N SER A 93 -18.62 -12.06 5.15
CA SER A 93 -18.97 -12.16 6.57
C SER A 93 -18.98 -10.81 7.29
N TYR A 94 -18.25 -9.82 6.76
CA TYR A 94 -18.18 -8.47 7.33
C TYR A 94 -19.14 -7.52 6.62
N ASP A 95 -19.11 -7.52 5.28
CA ASP A 95 -19.95 -6.66 4.45
C ASP A 95 -20.50 -7.46 3.26
N PRO A 96 -21.83 -7.69 3.17
CA PRO A 96 -22.43 -8.41 2.06
C PRO A 96 -21.98 -7.87 0.69
N ASP A 97 -21.75 -8.76 -0.27
CA ASP A 97 -21.31 -8.46 -1.64
C ASP A 97 -19.92 -7.80 -1.78
N SER A 98 -19.18 -7.58 -0.68
CA SER A 98 -17.86 -6.94 -0.71
C SER A 98 -16.82 -7.71 -1.52
N TYR A 99 -16.90 -9.04 -1.60
CA TYR A 99 -16.07 -9.86 -2.49
C TYR A 99 -16.26 -9.44 -3.96
N ASP A 100 -17.50 -9.30 -4.42
CA ASP A 100 -17.79 -9.00 -5.82
C ASP A 100 -17.40 -7.55 -6.15
N VAL A 101 -17.57 -6.61 -5.20
CA VAL A 101 -17.08 -5.23 -5.32
C VAL A 101 -15.55 -5.19 -5.43
N LEU A 102 -14.84 -5.91 -4.56
CA LEU A 102 -13.37 -6.00 -4.58
C LEU A 102 -12.88 -6.61 -5.90
N ARG A 103 -13.49 -7.73 -6.31
CA ARG A 103 -13.18 -8.40 -7.57
C ARG A 103 -13.40 -7.47 -8.77
N ASN A 104 -14.51 -6.74 -8.82
CA ASN A 104 -14.81 -5.79 -9.89
C ASN A 104 -13.81 -4.63 -9.92
N THR A 105 -13.41 -4.14 -8.76
CA THR A 105 -12.37 -3.11 -8.65
C THR A 105 -11.07 -3.58 -9.29
N ILE A 106 -10.64 -4.81 -9.03
CA ILE A 106 -9.40 -5.38 -9.59
C ILE A 106 -9.56 -5.78 -11.07
N ASN A 107 -10.76 -6.16 -11.49
CA ASN A 107 -11.07 -6.58 -12.87
C ASN A 107 -11.05 -5.41 -13.87
N TRP A 108 -9.84 -4.98 -14.25
CA TRP A 108 -9.59 -3.95 -15.24
C TRP A 108 -8.34 -4.31 -16.06
N HIS A 109 -8.49 -4.33 -17.38
CA HIS A 109 -7.50 -4.89 -18.29
C HIS A 109 -6.90 -3.87 -19.27
N GLN A 110 -7.27 -2.59 -19.15
CA GLN A 110 -6.79 -1.57 -20.10
C GLN A 110 -5.39 -1.10 -19.72
N ILE A 111 -4.51 -0.96 -20.72
CA ILE A 111 -3.16 -0.41 -20.57
C ILE A 111 -3.23 1.14 -20.57
N LYS A 112 -3.94 1.68 -19.58
CA LYS A 112 -4.06 3.12 -19.31
C LYS A 112 -4.24 3.35 -17.80
N PRO A 113 -4.05 4.58 -17.29
CA PRO A 113 -4.37 4.89 -15.90
C PRO A 113 -5.79 4.44 -15.56
N ALA A 114 -5.91 3.60 -14.53
CA ALA A 114 -7.21 3.09 -14.12
C ALA A 114 -8.07 4.24 -13.54
N PRO A 115 -9.37 4.28 -13.83
CA PRO A 115 -10.27 5.23 -13.20
C PRO A 115 -10.48 4.85 -11.72
N ALA A 116 -11.06 5.76 -10.93
CA ALA A 116 -11.10 5.65 -9.47
C ALA A 116 -11.80 4.38 -8.97
N GLU A 117 -12.83 3.91 -9.69
CA GLU A 117 -13.53 2.65 -9.41
C GLU A 117 -12.66 1.39 -9.54
N HIS A 118 -11.46 1.52 -10.10
CA HIS A 118 -10.52 0.43 -10.33
C HIS A 118 -9.19 0.63 -9.59
N TRP A 119 -9.13 1.57 -8.66
CA TRP A 119 -7.98 1.77 -7.79
C TRP A 119 -7.90 0.67 -6.73
N MET A 120 -6.69 0.27 -6.38
CA MET A 120 -6.49 -0.63 -5.25
C MET A 120 -6.88 0.08 -3.96
N PHE A 121 -7.76 -0.53 -3.17
CA PHE A 121 -8.07 -0.09 -1.82
C PHE A 121 -7.85 -1.23 -0.83
N MET A 122 -7.60 -0.87 0.43
CA MET A 122 -7.46 -1.83 1.51
C MET A 122 -8.85 -2.20 2.02
N PRO A 123 -9.29 -3.46 1.93
CA PRO A 123 -10.59 -3.85 2.48
C PRO A 123 -10.58 -3.73 4.00
N HIS A 124 -11.70 -3.28 4.57
CA HIS A 124 -11.85 -3.01 6.01
C HIS A 124 -11.55 -4.21 6.91
N THR A 125 -11.61 -5.42 6.38
CA THR A 125 -11.25 -6.67 7.06
C THR A 125 -9.77 -6.76 7.47
N VAL A 126 -8.86 -6.01 6.83
CA VAL A 126 -7.41 -6.10 7.10
C VAL A 126 -6.95 -5.04 8.11
N CYS A 127 -7.62 -3.88 8.15
CA CYS A 127 -7.28 -2.81 9.08
C CYS A 127 -8.35 -2.76 10.17
N ARG A 128 -8.21 -3.57 11.23
CA ARG A 128 -8.92 -3.25 12.48
C ARG A 128 -8.47 -1.86 12.91
N ASP A 129 -9.43 -1.00 13.15
CA ASP A 129 -9.27 0.18 14.00
C ASP A 129 -8.54 -0.25 15.29
N ILE A 130 -7.25 0.12 15.39
CA ILE A 130 -6.46 -0.03 16.62
C ILE A 130 -7.06 0.86 17.75
N THR A 131 -8.13 1.61 17.47
CA THR A 131 -8.81 2.52 18.39
C THR A 131 -9.98 1.90 19.18
N SER A 132 -10.34 0.61 19.01
CA SER A 132 -11.45 0.02 19.79
C SER A 132 -11.06 -0.57 21.15
N TYR A 133 -9.95 -0.12 21.75
CA TYR A 133 -9.63 -0.36 23.17
C TYR A 133 -9.44 0.99 23.87
N GLN A 134 -10.55 1.68 24.12
CA GLN A 134 -10.70 2.63 25.23
C GLN A 134 -12.05 2.39 25.91
#